data_AF-A0A971UE61-F1
#
_entry.id   AF-A0A971UE61-F1
#
_cell.length_a   1.000
_cell.length_b   1.000
_cell.length_c   1.000
_cell.angle_alpha   90.00
_cell.angle_beta   90.00
_cell.angle_gamma   90.00
#
_symmetry.space_group_name_H-M   'P 1'
#
loop_
_entity.id
_entity.type
_entity.pdbx_description
1 polymer ?
#
loop_
_entity_poly.entity_id
_entity_poly.type
_entity_poly.pdbx_seq_one_letter_code
_entity_poly.pdbx_strand_id
1 'polypeptide(L)'
;MNHRISRRTFTGAAAALGLPVLHEGPVASATESGAGLPDACAALSVRPYQLMCVICRVGAGGTDDLGDPRLTAILAAARQDPKRPLSLRCNVDTVYRYQNPGRAEDTDEGELFNAKRDLDILQKLGLVPGDTRPAIDLFERVLAQIPQARGICGYATLTSDTWRGCPQAASGNYEQGHALGINALIPPRDAAEKARFKQTSVAAIDQAAALRIRPHHLLCMSCFHGGRDTLAPIDEDNLCEAIEAVQQQPEIPITLIAGVCMICPPCGKYDPVSKLCVGGRSMALRDQKKDLDVLQKLGLKYGDTLPARELFRLLYERIASTREICGYGDGVTRAPEWSICGSAEQDAPYQQARAMQLGIDAEPAAHRSGAAGSEDADPR
;
A
#
# COMPACT_ATOMS: atom_id res chain seq x y z
N MET A 1 33.07 43.50 -5.62
CA MET A 1 31.87 43.18 -4.82
C MET A 1 32.02 41.76 -4.31
N ASN A 2 32.51 41.61 -3.08
CA ASN A 2 32.83 40.32 -2.45
C ASN A 2 31.73 39.98 -1.44
N HIS A 3 30.89 38.99 -1.73
CA HIS A 3 29.94 38.47 -0.75
C HIS A 3 30.52 37.21 -0.07
N ARG A 4 31.05 37.43 1.14
CA ARG A 4 31.38 36.38 2.11
C ARG A 4 30.09 35.78 2.66
N ILE A 5 29.92 34.47 2.52
CA ILE A 5 28.86 33.70 3.17
C ILE A 5 29.41 33.18 4.51
N SER A 6 28.83 33.66 5.61
CA SER A 6 29.13 33.22 6.98
C SER A 6 28.29 31.98 7.32
N ARG A 7 28.95 30.84 7.55
CA ARG A 7 28.33 29.65 8.16
C ARG A 7 28.11 29.90 9.65
N ARG A 8 26.85 29.79 10.12
CA ARG A 8 26.54 29.74 11.55
C ARG A 8 26.59 28.30 12.06
N THR A 9 27.45 28.08 13.04
CA THR A 9 27.49 26.90 13.92
C THR A 9 26.33 26.96 14.91
N PHE A 10 25.60 25.86 15.05
CA PHE A 10 24.68 25.62 16.17
C PHE A 10 25.29 24.53 17.07
N THR A 11 25.53 24.87 18.33
CA THR A 11 26.00 23.97 19.39
C THR A 11 25.00 23.97 20.54
N GLY A 12 24.67 22.77 21.03
CA GLY A 12 24.05 22.47 22.33
C GLY A 12 22.53 22.67 22.38
N ALA A 13 21.75 21.90 23.14
CA ALA A 13 21.99 20.71 23.95
C ALA A 13 20.61 20.05 24.15
N ALA A 14 20.53 18.72 24.09
CA ALA A 14 19.32 18.00 24.47
C ALA A 14 19.69 16.98 25.55
N ALA A 15 19.45 17.36 26.80
CA ALA A 15 19.36 16.42 27.90
C ALA A 15 18.00 15.74 27.81
N ALA A 16 17.98 14.43 27.60
CA ALA A 16 16.78 13.62 27.74
C ALA A 16 17.10 12.48 28.72
N LEU A 17 16.48 12.55 29.89
CA LEU A 17 16.42 11.47 30.88
C LEU A 17 15.64 10.31 30.26
N GLY A 18 16.32 9.21 29.99
CA GLY A 18 15.73 7.95 29.51
C GLY A 18 15.76 6.89 30.60
N LEU A 19 14.64 6.19 30.78
CA LEU A 19 14.47 4.93 31.51
C LEU A 19 13.29 4.15 30.88
N PRO A 20 13.26 2.82 30.94
CA PRO A 20 13.85 1.98 29.88
C PRO A 20 12.82 1.07 29.19
N VAL A 21 13.10 0.71 27.93
CA VAL A 21 12.44 -0.42 27.25
C VAL A 21 13.40 -1.61 27.31
N LEU A 22 12.92 -2.69 27.93
CA LEU A 22 13.61 -3.97 28.08
C LEU A 22 13.79 -4.66 26.72
N HIS A 23 15.02 -4.77 26.23
CA HIS A 23 15.68 -6.04 25.86
C HIS A 23 17.15 -5.78 25.48
N GLU A 24 18.10 -6.13 26.35
CA GLU A 24 19.53 -6.14 26.04
C GLU A 24 19.94 -7.56 25.60
N GLY A 25 20.41 -7.67 24.36
CA GLY A 25 21.25 -8.78 23.89
C GLY A 25 22.66 -8.25 23.62
N PRO A 26 23.72 -9.05 23.82
CA PRO A 26 25.09 -8.56 23.89
C PRO A 26 25.59 -8.08 22.53
N VAL A 27 26.19 -6.89 22.51
CA VAL A 27 26.92 -6.34 21.36
C VAL A 27 28.28 -7.04 21.27
N ALA A 28 28.39 -8.03 20.37
CA ALA A 28 29.67 -8.60 20.00
C ALA A 28 30.38 -7.69 18.99
N SER A 29 31.62 -7.29 19.29
CA SER A 29 32.47 -6.58 18.34
C SER A 29 32.89 -7.53 17.22
N ALA A 30 32.46 -7.26 16.00
CA ALA A 30 32.88 -7.99 14.81
C ALA A 30 34.01 -7.22 14.11
N THR A 31 35.20 -7.79 14.20
CA THR A 31 36.31 -7.53 13.28
C THR A 31 35.91 -7.85 11.83
N GLU A 32 36.37 -7.00 10.91
CA GLU A 32 36.19 -7.12 9.47
C GLU A 32 36.56 -8.51 8.93
N SER A 33 35.61 -9.14 8.23
CA SER A 33 35.92 -10.01 7.10
C SER A 33 34.75 -9.98 6.12
N GLY A 34 35.03 -9.58 4.88
CA GLY A 34 34.04 -9.37 3.84
C GLY A 34 33.43 -10.67 3.35
N ALA A 35 32.17 -10.88 3.69
CA ALA A 35 31.23 -11.67 2.92
C ALA A 35 29.99 -10.79 2.72
N GLY A 36 29.79 -10.31 1.49
CA GLY A 36 28.73 -9.35 1.17
C GLY A 36 27.36 -9.89 1.55
N LEU A 37 26.64 -9.14 2.37
CA LEU A 37 25.20 -9.33 2.55
C LEU A 37 24.54 -9.10 1.18
N PRO A 38 23.63 -9.98 0.71
CA PRO A 38 22.86 -9.73 -0.50
C PRO A 38 22.10 -8.41 -0.32
N ASP A 39 22.26 -7.50 -1.28
CA ASP A 39 21.68 -6.16 -1.24
C ASP A 39 20.14 -6.28 -1.27
N ALA A 40 19.54 -6.25 -0.08
CA ALA A 40 18.10 -6.34 0.13
C ALA A 40 17.33 -5.21 -0.58
N CYS A 41 18.03 -4.17 -1.06
CA CYS A 41 17.47 -3.02 -1.76
C CYS A 41 17.64 -3.07 -3.29
N ALA A 42 18.40 -4.02 -3.84
CA ALA A 42 18.62 -4.09 -5.27
C ALA A 42 17.32 -4.44 -6.02
N ALA A 43 16.94 -3.59 -6.98
CA ALA A 43 15.79 -3.83 -7.85
C ALA A 43 16.05 -5.02 -8.77
N LEU A 44 15.07 -5.92 -8.87
CA LEU A 44 15.12 -7.03 -9.81
C LEU A 44 14.84 -6.49 -11.21
N SER A 45 15.80 -6.58 -12.12
CA SER A 45 15.57 -6.26 -13.53
C SER A 45 14.60 -7.28 -14.12
N VAL A 46 13.58 -6.84 -14.85
CA VAL A 46 12.54 -7.68 -15.48
C VAL A 46 12.21 -7.12 -16.86
N ARG A 47 12.05 -7.97 -17.87
CA ARG A 47 11.49 -7.58 -19.17
C ARG A 47 9.97 -7.41 -19.04
N PRO A 48 9.35 -6.35 -19.60
CA PRO A 48 7.90 -6.17 -19.53
C PRO A 48 7.08 -7.41 -19.91
N TYR A 49 7.47 -8.14 -20.97
CA TYR A 49 6.76 -9.36 -21.37
C TYR A 49 6.80 -10.48 -20.31
N GLN A 50 7.83 -10.54 -19.46
CA GLN A 50 7.95 -11.57 -18.42
C GLN A 50 6.83 -11.46 -17.39
N LEU A 51 6.32 -10.25 -17.11
CA LEU A 51 5.16 -10.08 -16.23
C LEU A 51 3.91 -10.76 -16.81
N MET A 52 3.67 -10.59 -18.12
CA MET A 52 2.56 -11.27 -18.81
C MET A 52 2.79 -12.78 -18.87
N CYS A 53 4.03 -13.23 -19.09
CA CYS A 53 4.35 -14.65 -19.12
C CYS A 53 4.14 -15.32 -17.76
N VAL A 54 4.47 -14.65 -16.63
CA VAL A 54 4.15 -15.16 -15.29
C VAL A 54 2.65 -15.40 -15.16
N ILE A 55 1.82 -14.42 -15.52
CA ILE A 55 0.35 -14.54 -15.46
C ILE A 55 -0.14 -15.69 -16.36
N CYS A 56 0.38 -15.78 -17.58
CA CYS A 56 0.04 -16.83 -18.52
C CYS A 56 0.38 -18.24 -17.98
N ARG A 57 1.57 -18.41 -17.37
CA ARG A 57 1.98 -19.70 -16.79
C ARG A 57 1.14 -20.08 -15.57
N VAL A 58 0.74 -19.10 -14.76
CA VAL A 58 -0.20 -19.33 -13.65
C VAL A 58 -1.57 -19.78 -14.17
N GLY A 59 -2.07 -19.14 -15.22
CA GLY A 59 -3.32 -19.56 -15.87
C GLY A 59 -3.26 -20.95 -16.49
N ALA A 60 -2.08 -21.39 -16.95
CA ALA A 60 -1.85 -22.76 -17.41
C ALA A 60 -1.75 -23.80 -16.27
N GLY A 61 -1.99 -23.41 -15.02
CA GLY A 61 -1.91 -24.28 -13.84
C GLY A 61 -0.57 -24.28 -13.11
N GLY A 62 0.38 -23.43 -13.51
CA GLY A 62 1.64 -23.25 -12.79
C GLY A 62 1.41 -22.58 -11.43
N THR A 63 2.07 -23.10 -10.39
CA THR A 63 1.97 -22.54 -9.03
C THR A 63 3.29 -21.95 -8.60
N ASP A 64 4.21 -22.77 -8.07
CA ASP A 64 5.54 -22.35 -7.61
C ASP A 64 6.61 -22.55 -8.69
N ASP A 65 6.44 -23.56 -9.55
CA ASP A 65 7.27 -23.76 -10.73
C ASP A 65 6.46 -23.47 -12.00
N LEU A 66 6.93 -22.50 -12.79
CA LEU A 66 6.30 -22.07 -14.04
C LEU A 66 6.90 -22.79 -15.26
N GLY A 67 7.81 -23.75 -15.07
CA GLY A 67 8.53 -24.45 -16.15
C GLY A 67 9.55 -23.57 -16.87
N ASP A 68 9.85 -22.40 -16.32
CA ASP A 68 10.87 -21.46 -16.77
C ASP A 68 11.58 -20.89 -15.53
N PRO A 69 12.89 -21.15 -15.34
CA PRO A 69 13.59 -20.73 -14.13
C PRO A 69 13.54 -19.23 -13.86
N ARG A 70 13.49 -18.42 -14.92
CA ARG A 70 13.48 -16.97 -14.81
C ARG A 70 12.11 -16.47 -14.37
N LEU A 71 11.04 -16.96 -14.99
CA LEU A 71 9.67 -16.61 -14.59
C LEU A 71 9.36 -17.10 -13.18
N THR A 72 9.79 -18.32 -12.84
CA THR A 72 9.70 -18.88 -11.49
C THR A 72 10.40 -17.98 -10.46
N ALA A 73 11.61 -17.51 -10.75
CA ALA A 73 12.34 -16.61 -9.86
C ALA A 73 11.64 -15.25 -9.67
N ILE A 74 11.02 -14.69 -10.72
CA ILE A 74 10.26 -13.44 -10.62
C ILE A 74 9.02 -13.61 -9.73
N LEU A 75 8.26 -14.69 -9.93
CA LEU A 75 7.08 -14.99 -9.12
C LEU A 75 7.47 -15.26 -7.66
N ALA A 76 8.50 -16.06 -7.42
CA ALA A 76 9.01 -16.33 -6.07
C ALA A 76 9.44 -15.04 -5.35
N ALA A 77 10.15 -14.14 -6.04
CA ALA A 77 10.56 -12.86 -5.48
C ALA A 77 9.36 -11.98 -5.10
N ALA A 78 8.32 -11.93 -5.95
CA ALA A 78 7.10 -11.16 -5.68
C ALA A 78 6.27 -11.75 -4.53
N ARG A 79 6.22 -13.09 -4.39
CA ARG A 79 5.54 -13.76 -3.27
C ARG A 79 6.28 -13.59 -1.95
N GLN A 80 7.60 -13.73 -1.98
CA GLN A 80 8.44 -13.58 -0.80
C GLN A 80 8.39 -12.14 -0.27
N ASP A 81 8.44 -11.17 -1.18
CA ASP A 81 8.41 -9.77 -0.83
C ASP A 81 7.62 -8.95 -1.86
N PRO A 82 6.31 -8.69 -1.62
CA PRO A 82 5.46 -7.94 -2.55
C PRO A 82 5.95 -6.51 -2.85
N LYS A 83 6.76 -5.96 -1.95
CA LYS A 83 7.40 -4.63 -2.09
C LYS A 83 8.77 -4.68 -2.78
N ARG A 84 9.27 -5.86 -3.16
CA ARG A 84 10.52 -6.00 -3.94
C ARG A 84 10.44 -5.10 -5.17
N PRO A 85 11.37 -4.15 -5.34
CA PRO A 85 11.36 -3.31 -6.53
C PRO A 85 11.67 -4.14 -7.77
N LEU A 86 10.86 -3.99 -8.82
CA LEU A 86 11.16 -4.50 -10.16
C LEU A 86 11.44 -3.32 -11.09
N SER A 87 12.56 -3.36 -11.80
CA SER A 87 12.89 -2.40 -12.85
C SER A 87 12.52 -2.97 -14.21
N LEU A 88 11.59 -2.34 -14.92
CA LEU A 88 11.17 -2.76 -16.25
C LEU A 88 12.19 -2.34 -17.29
N ARG A 89 13.01 -3.28 -17.76
CA ARG A 89 14.04 -3.00 -18.75
C ARG A 89 13.72 -3.65 -20.08
N CYS A 90 13.95 -2.96 -21.19
CA CYS A 90 13.81 -3.54 -22.52
C CYS A 90 14.78 -2.88 -23.50
N ASN A 91 15.05 -3.56 -24.62
CA ASN A 91 15.93 -3.03 -25.65
C ASN A 91 15.19 -1.98 -26.49
N VAL A 92 15.77 -0.79 -26.59
CA VAL A 92 15.30 0.30 -27.44
C VAL A 92 16.47 0.99 -28.14
N ASP A 93 16.23 1.60 -29.30
CA ASP A 93 17.24 2.33 -30.08
C ASP A 93 17.23 3.85 -29.79
N THR A 94 16.35 4.31 -28.90
CA THR A 94 16.14 5.73 -28.59
C THR A 94 17.12 6.23 -27.52
N VAL A 95 16.92 7.46 -27.06
CA VAL A 95 17.67 8.03 -25.91
C VAL A 95 17.51 7.22 -24.62
N TYR A 96 16.55 6.29 -24.54
CA TYR A 96 16.37 5.37 -23.41
C TYR A 96 17.27 4.11 -23.47
N ARG A 97 18.17 4.00 -24.47
CA ARG A 97 19.04 2.82 -24.66
C ARG A 97 20.05 2.57 -23.54
N TYR A 98 20.29 3.55 -22.66
CA TYR A 98 21.23 3.43 -21.54
C TYR A 98 20.85 2.33 -20.54
N GLN A 99 19.58 1.89 -20.54
CA GLN A 99 19.11 0.80 -19.67
C GLN A 99 18.95 -0.54 -20.39
N ASN A 100 19.30 -0.65 -21.68
CA ASN A 100 19.11 -1.86 -22.47
C ASN A 100 19.72 -3.10 -21.76
N PRO A 101 18.93 -4.16 -21.51
CA PRO A 101 19.43 -5.36 -20.82
C PRO A 101 20.24 -6.28 -21.74
N GLY A 102 20.32 -5.98 -23.04
CA GLY A 102 20.88 -6.88 -24.04
C GLY A 102 19.87 -7.96 -24.46
N ARG A 103 20.32 -8.89 -25.29
CA ARG A 103 19.47 -9.86 -26.02
C ARG A 103 19.38 -11.25 -25.38
N ALA A 104 20.03 -11.46 -24.24
CA ALA A 104 20.13 -12.77 -23.59
C ALA A 104 18.76 -13.35 -23.14
N GLU A 105 17.77 -12.49 -22.92
CA GLU A 105 16.41 -12.88 -22.54
C GLU A 105 15.40 -12.69 -23.70
N ASP A 106 15.85 -12.50 -24.95
CA ASP A 106 14.90 -12.47 -26.07
C ASP A 106 14.34 -13.87 -26.34
N THR A 107 13.04 -13.95 -26.64
CA THR A 107 12.37 -15.20 -27.01
C THR A 107 12.48 -15.48 -28.52
N ASP A 108 12.21 -16.72 -28.93
CA ASP A 108 12.41 -17.22 -30.31
C ASP A 108 11.65 -16.47 -31.42
N GLU A 109 10.65 -15.66 -31.06
CA GLU A 109 9.91 -14.82 -32.01
C GLU A 109 10.76 -13.68 -32.62
N GLY A 110 11.96 -13.44 -32.09
CA GLY A 110 12.97 -12.56 -32.68
C GLY A 110 13.02 -11.14 -32.11
N GLU A 111 14.08 -10.41 -32.44
CA GLU A 111 14.45 -9.15 -31.76
C GLU A 111 13.39 -8.03 -31.90
N LEU A 112 12.84 -7.87 -33.12
CA LEU A 112 11.85 -6.83 -33.41
C LEU A 112 10.52 -7.12 -32.71
N PHE A 113 10.12 -8.39 -32.68
CA PHE A 113 8.92 -8.80 -31.95
C PHE A 113 9.07 -8.54 -30.45
N ASN A 114 10.20 -8.95 -29.86
CA ASN A 114 10.49 -8.73 -28.45
C ASN A 114 10.49 -7.24 -28.08
N ALA A 115 11.15 -6.40 -28.87
CA ALA A 115 11.18 -4.95 -28.65
C ALA A 115 9.77 -4.34 -28.72
N LYS A 116 8.99 -4.70 -29.76
CA LYS A 116 7.61 -4.20 -29.91
C LYS A 116 6.71 -4.67 -28.76
N ARG A 117 6.77 -5.95 -28.40
CA ARG A 117 5.98 -6.53 -27.31
C ARG A 117 6.24 -5.81 -25.99
N ASP A 118 7.50 -5.57 -25.67
CA ASP A 118 7.86 -4.83 -24.45
C ASP A 118 7.34 -3.39 -24.48
N LEU A 119 7.47 -2.70 -25.60
CA LEU A 119 6.98 -1.32 -25.77
C LEU A 119 5.45 -1.23 -25.75
N ASP A 120 4.73 -2.19 -26.35
CA ASP A 120 3.27 -2.27 -26.28
C ASP A 120 2.80 -2.41 -24.81
N ILE A 121 3.51 -3.22 -24.02
CA ILE A 121 3.22 -3.39 -22.59
C ILE A 121 3.48 -2.08 -21.84
N LEU A 122 4.67 -1.51 -21.96
CA LEU A 122 5.03 -0.26 -21.27
C LEU A 122 4.05 0.88 -21.63
N GLN A 123 3.70 1.01 -22.90
CA GLN A 123 2.72 2.00 -23.37
C GLN A 123 1.36 1.82 -22.70
N LYS A 124 0.84 0.59 -22.61
CA LYS A 124 -0.44 0.30 -21.93
C LYS A 124 -0.37 0.54 -20.42
N LEU A 125 0.79 0.33 -19.80
CA LEU A 125 1.00 0.59 -18.38
C LEU A 125 1.23 2.09 -18.07
N GLY A 126 1.41 2.93 -19.09
CA GLY A 126 1.80 4.33 -18.92
C GLY A 126 3.19 4.48 -18.31
N LEU A 127 4.11 3.59 -18.64
CA LEU A 127 5.48 3.51 -18.12
C LEU A 127 6.51 3.64 -19.25
N VAL A 128 7.75 3.96 -18.90
CA VAL A 128 8.89 4.02 -19.82
C VAL A 128 9.97 3.00 -19.42
N PRO A 129 10.90 2.64 -20.33
CA PRO A 129 11.98 1.73 -19.98
C PRO A 129 12.84 2.28 -18.84
N GLY A 130 13.11 1.43 -17.85
CA GLY A 130 13.83 1.76 -16.61
C GLY A 130 12.93 2.08 -15.42
N ASP A 131 11.61 2.26 -15.62
CA ASP A 131 10.69 2.52 -14.51
C ASP A 131 10.74 1.38 -13.48
N THR A 132 10.84 1.78 -12.21
CA THR A 132 11.01 0.87 -11.08
C THR A 132 9.90 1.06 -10.07
N ARG A 133 9.22 -0.02 -9.71
CA ARG A 133 8.05 -0.02 -8.82
C ARG A 133 8.02 -1.29 -7.95
N PRO A 134 7.30 -1.31 -6.81
CA PRO A 134 6.99 -2.54 -6.10
C PRO A 134 6.38 -3.61 -7.00
N ALA A 135 6.72 -4.88 -6.79
CA ALA A 135 6.18 -5.99 -7.56
C ALA A 135 4.64 -6.02 -7.56
N ILE A 136 4.02 -5.80 -6.40
CA ILE A 136 2.56 -5.74 -6.28
C ILE A 136 1.93 -4.65 -7.15
N ASP A 137 2.57 -3.47 -7.24
CA ASP A 137 2.07 -2.35 -8.04
C ASP A 137 2.11 -2.67 -9.54
N LEU A 138 3.14 -3.38 -9.99
CA LEU A 138 3.29 -3.75 -11.39
C LEU A 138 2.30 -4.85 -11.79
N PHE A 139 2.17 -5.91 -10.99
CA PHE A 139 1.22 -6.98 -11.29
C PHE A 139 -0.23 -6.49 -11.24
N GLU A 140 -0.62 -5.70 -10.24
CA GLU A 140 -1.95 -5.09 -10.21
C GLU A 140 -2.20 -4.20 -11.43
N ARG A 141 -1.18 -3.46 -11.90
CA ARG A 141 -1.31 -2.61 -13.09
C ARG A 141 -1.44 -3.41 -14.38
N VAL A 142 -0.65 -4.49 -14.55
CA VAL A 142 -0.79 -5.39 -15.70
C VAL A 142 -2.19 -5.98 -15.74
N LEU A 143 -2.68 -6.51 -14.61
CA LEU A 143 -4.05 -7.02 -14.50
C LEU A 143 -5.09 -5.93 -14.78
N ALA A 144 -4.87 -4.68 -14.37
CA ALA A 144 -5.83 -3.61 -14.65
C ALA A 144 -5.85 -3.15 -16.13
N GLN A 145 -4.70 -3.12 -16.80
CA GLN A 145 -4.54 -2.46 -18.11
C GLN A 145 -4.46 -3.43 -19.30
N ILE A 146 -4.15 -4.70 -19.05
CA ILE A 146 -3.92 -5.70 -20.09
C ILE A 146 -4.85 -6.91 -19.84
N PRO A 147 -6.11 -6.87 -20.30
CA PRO A 147 -7.08 -7.92 -20.04
C PRO A 147 -6.89 -9.19 -20.88
N GLN A 148 -6.13 -9.10 -21.98
CA GLN A 148 -5.93 -10.21 -22.92
C GLN A 148 -4.56 -10.15 -23.58
N ALA A 149 -4.05 -11.30 -24.03
CA ALA A 149 -2.76 -11.42 -24.72
C ALA A 149 -2.83 -10.94 -26.19
N ARG A 150 -4.03 -10.97 -26.78
CA ARG A 150 -4.27 -10.54 -28.16
C ARG A 150 -3.91 -9.07 -28.36
N GLY A 151 -3.15 -8.80 -29.42
CA GLY A 151 -2.64 -7.48 -29.78
C GLY A 151 -1.29 -7.14 -29.14
N ILE A 152 -0.73 -8.04 -28.31
CA ILE A 152 0.59 -7.89 -27.68
C ILE A 152 1.44 -9.13 -27.96
N CYS A 153 1.01 -10.29 -27.46
CA CYS A 153 1.72 -11.55 -27.63
C CYS A 153 1.33 -12.27 -28.92
N GLY A 154 0.18 -11.96 -29.51
CA GLY A 154 -0.27 -12.53 -30.78
C GLY A 154 -1.19 -11.57 -31.53
N TYR A 155 -1.11 -11.56 -32.85
CA TYR A 155 -1.81 -10.60 -33.71
C TYR A 155 -2.89 -11.30 -34.55
N ALA A 156 -3.97 -10.58 -34.87
CA ALA A 156 -5.08 -11.14 -35.64
C ALA A 156 -4.70 -11.46 -37.10
N THR A 157 -3.71 -10.75 -37.64
CA THR A 157 -3.24 -10.94 -39.01
C THR A 157 -1.74 -11.13 -38.98
N LEU A 158 -1.28 -12.24 -39.56
CA LEU A 158 0.13 -12.49 -39.78
C LEU A 158 0.60 -11.66 -40.98
N THR A 159 1.45 -10.66 -40.73
CA THR A 159 1.98 -9.79 -41.79
C THR A 159 3.34 -10.26 -42.30
N SER A 160 4.10 -11.02 -41.51
CA SER A 160 5.34 -11.71 -41.90
C SER A 160 5.74 -12.72 -40.83
N ASP A 161 6.75 -13.56 -41.09
CA ASP A 161 7.29 -14.51 -40.11
C ASP A 161 7.79 -13.83 -38.82
N THR A 162 8.38 -12.63 -38.94
CA THR A 162 8.81 -11.82 -37.78
C THR A 162 7.66 -11.44 -36.84
N TRP A 163 6.42 -11.41 -37.35
CA TRP A 163 5.22 -11.00 -36.59
C TRP A 163 4.30 -12.17 -36.26
N ARG A 164 4.83 -13.40 -36.28
CA ARG A 164 4.10 -14.62 -35.92
C ARG A 164 3.49 -14.58 -34.53
N GLY A 165 4.21 -13.98 -33.60
CA GLY A 165 3.82 -13.92 -32.21
C GLY A 165 4.04 -15.23 -31.47
N CYS A 166 3.73 -15.18 -30.18
CA CYS A 166 3.94 -16.26 -29.25
C CYS A 166 2.95 -17.40 -29.51
N PRO A 167 3.41 -18.66 -29.58
CA PRO A 167 2.53 -19.82 -29.76
C PRO A 167 1.43 -19.94 -28.69
N GLN A 168 1.67 -19.41 -27.50
CA GLN A 168 0.72 -19.44 -26.39
C GLN A 168 -0.29 -18.29 -26.42
N ALA A 169 -0.17 -17.33 -27.33
CA ALA A 169 -1.01 -16.13 -27.33
C ALA A 169 -2.51 -16.41 -27.57
N ALA A 170 -2.84 -17.54 -28.20
CA ALA A 170 -4.21 -17.97 -28.45
C ALA A 170 -4.67 -19.14 -27.56
N SER A 171 -3.85 -19.54 -26.58
CA SER A 171 -4.16 -20.68 -25.68
C SER A 171 -5.29 -20.38 -24.70
N GLY A 172 -5.57 -19.11 -24.41
CA GLY A 172 -6.46 -18.68 -23.32
C GLY A 172 -5.80 -18.68 -21.94
N ASN A 173 -4.55 -19.14 -21.81
CA ASN A 173 -3.86 -19.26 -20.52
C ASN A 173 -3.63 -17.88 -19.87
N TYR A 174 -3.33 -16.83 -20.65
CA TYR A 174 -3.18 -15.49 -20.10
C TYR A 174 -4.49 -14.97 -19.50
N GLU A 175 -5.59 -15.12 -20.23
CA GLU A 175 -6.92 -14.69 -19.81
C GLU A 175 -7.40 -15.49 -18.58
N GLN A 176 -7.09 -16.79 -18.51
CA GLN A 176 -7.33 -17.61 -17.33
C GLN A 176 -6.53 -17.11 -16.12
N GLY A 177 -5.23 -16.85 -16.30
CA GLY A 177 -4.38 -16.31 -15.25
C GLY A 177 -4.80 -14.90 -14.79
N HIS A 178 -5.24 -14.07 -15.74
CA HIS A 178 -5.80 -12.75 -15.48
C HIS A 178 -7.06 -12.84 -14.60
N ALA A 179 -7.97 -13.76 -14.93
CA ALA A 179 -9.21 -13.99 -14.19
C ALA A 179 -8.98 -14.47 -12.75
N LEU A 180 -7.86 -15.16 -12.48
CA LEU A 180 -7.48 -15.55 -11.11
C LEU A 180 -7.06 -14.34 -10.24
N GLY A 181 -6.69 -13.22 -10.87
CA GLY A 181 -6.38 -11.96 -10.21
C GLY A 181 -5.10 -11.96 -9.38
N ILE A 182 -4.90 -10.87 -8.61
CA ILE A 182 -3.64 -10.63 -7.90
C ILE A 182 -3.33 -11.70 -6.85
N ASN A 183 -4.35 -12.30 -6.23
CA ASN A 183 -4.18 -13.28 -5.15
C ASN A 183 -3.52 -14.59 -5.61
N ALA A 184 -3.62 -14.93 -6.90
CA ALA A 184 -2.91 -16.09 -7.45
C ALA A 184 -1.40 -15.81 -7.64
N LEU A 185 -1.03 -14.55 -7.83
CA LEU A 185 0.36 -14.12 -7.99
C LEU A 185 0.99 -13.86 -6.63
N ILE A 186 0.30 -13.07 -5.80
CA ILE A 186 0.73 -12.63 -4.47
C ILE A 186 -0.41 -12.99 -3.50
N PRO A 187 -0.30 -14.13 -2.78
CA PRO A 187 -1.33 -14.56 -1.87
C PRO A 187 -1.66 -13.50 -0.82
N PRO A 188 -2.94 -13.36 -0.42
CA PRO A 188 -3.31 -12.48 0.67
C PRO A 188 -2.73 -13.01 1.99
N ARG A 189 -2.73 -12.15 3.01
CA ARG A 189 -2.39 -12.56 4.37
C ARG A 189 -3.34 -13.65 4.87
N ASP A 190 -2.79 -14.56 5.66
CA ASP A 190 -3.54 -15.63 6.31
C ASP A 190 -4.68 -15.05 7.18
N ALA A 191 -5.87 -15.64 7.05
CA ALA A 191 -7.06 -15.14 7.73
C ALA A 191 -6.99 -15.31 9.25
N ALA A 192 -6.42 -16.42 9.74
CA ALA A 192 -6.26 -16.64 11.17
C ALA A 192 -5.21 -15.68 11.77
N GLU A 193 -4.14 -15.40 11.03
CA GLU A 193 -3.17 -14.36 11.39
C GLU A 193 -3.85 -12.99 11.52
N LYS A 194 -4.63 -12.58 10.52
CA LYS A 194 -5.39 -11.33 10.55
C LYS A 194 -6.34 -11.26 11.74
N ALA A 195 -7.10 -12.33 12.01
CA ALA A 195 -8.02 -12.39 13.14
C ALA A 195 -7.30 -12.25 14.49
N ARG A 196 -6.12 -12.87 14.64
CA ARG A 196 -5.27 -12.69 15.82
C ARG A 196 -4.76 -11.24 15.94
N PHE A 197 -4.34 -10.63 14.83
CA PHE A 197 -3.98 -9.21 14.83
C PHE A 197 -5.16 -8.31 15.19
N LYS A 198 -6.37 -8.60 14.69
CA LYS A 198 -7.60 -7.90 15.05
C LYS A 198 -7.80 -7.95 16.56
N GLN A 199 -7.89 -9.16 17.12
CA GLN A 199 -8.11 -9.36 18.57
C GLN A 199 -7.06 -8.63 19.43
N THR A 200 -5.78 -8.77 19.11
CA THR A 200 -4.69 -8.16 19.90
C THR A 200 -4.64 -6.65 19.76
N SER A 201 -4.94 -6.11 18.58
CA SER A 201 -4.93 -4.66 18.36
C SER A 201 -6.17 -3.95 18.90
N VAL A 202 -7.34 -4.60 18.91
CA VAL A 202 -8.54 -4.11 19.62
C VAL A 202 -8.27 -4.04 21.12
N ALA A 203 -7.78 -5.12 21.73
CA ALA A 203 -7.43 -5.11 23.15
C ALA A 203 -6.39 -4.02 23.49
N ALA A 204 -5.46 -3.75 22.57
CA ALA A 204 -4.47 -2.67 22.74
C ALA A 204 -5.09 -1.28 22.64
N ILE A 205 -6.17 -1.08 21.87
CA ILE A 205 -6.93 0.17 21.83
C ILE A 205 -7.74 0.34 23.12
N ASP A 206 -8.44 -0.72 23.56
CA ASP A 206 -9.29 -0.68 24.77
C ASP A 206 -8.50 -0.34 26.04
N GLN A 207 -7.24 -0.78 26.10
CA GLN A 207 -6.34 -0.55 27.24
C GLN A 207 -5.42 0.65 27.07
N ALA A 208 -5.53 1.39 25.95
CA ALA A 208 -4.59 2.45 25.62
C ALA A 208 -4.76 3.66 26.54
N ALA A 209 -3.68 4.07 27.21
CA ALA A 209 -3.61 5.38 27.85
C ALA A 209 -3.47 6.53 26.84
N ALA A 210 -3.07 6.22 25.61
CA ALA A 210 -2.98 7.15 24.49
C ALA A 210 -3.06 6.38 23.16
N LEU A 211 -3.81 6.91 22.20
CA LEU A 211 -3.87 6.35 20.85
C LEU A 211 -2.70 6.83 20.01
N ARG A 212 -2.23 5.98 19.11
CA ARG A 212 -1.22 6.31 18.09
C ARG A 212 -1.86 6.14 16.73
N ILE A 213 -2.12 7.25 16.05
CA ILE A 213 -2.94 7.31 14.83
C ILE A 213 -2.19 8.06 13.74
N ARG A 214 -2.30 7.60 12.49
CA ARG A 214 -1.79 8.36 11.33
C ARG A 214 -2.68 9.57 11.09
N PRO A 215 -2.12 10.73 10.74
CA PRO A 215 -2.90 11.94 10.48
C PRO A 215 -4.08 11.73 9.50
N HIS A 216 -3.87 11.06 8.36
CA HIS A 216 -4.96 10.86 7.40
C HIS A 216 -6.04 9.88 7.89
N HIS A 217 -5.70 8.98 8.82
CA HIS A 217 -6.70 8.07 9.40
C HIS A 217 -7.72 8.79 10.27
N LEU A 218 -7.44 10.00 10.75
CA LEU A 218 -8.47 10.84 11.38
C LEU A 218 -9.62 11.13 10.40
N LEU A 219 -9.30 11.38 9.12
CA LEU A 219 -10.33 11.55 8.08
C LEU A 219 -11.02 10.22 7.74
N CYS A 220 -10.28 9.11 7.74
CA CYS A 220 -10.86 7.78 7.54
C CYS A 220 -11.87 7.44 8.64
N MET A 221 -11.56 7.77 9.91
CA MET A 221 -12.47 7.64 11.04
C MET A 221 -13.75 8.46 10.81
N SER A 222 -13.63 9.73 10.38
CA SER A 222 -14.78 10.56 10.04
C SER A 222 -15.63 9.97 8.91
N CYS A 223 -15.00 9.51 7.82
CA CYS A 223 -15.71 8.91 6.68
C CYS A 223 -16.40 7.60 7.07
N PHE A 224 -15.74 6.77 7.88
CA PHE A 224 -16.29 5.52 8.39
C PHE A 224 -17.37 5.74 9.46
N HIS A 225 -17.31 6.82 10.24
CA HIS A 225 -18.40 7.18 11.12
C HIS A 225 -19.65 7.55 10.32
N GLY A 226 -19.51 8.45 9.33
CA GLY A 226 -20.59 8.78 8.40
C GLY A 226 -21.86 9.30 9.06
N GLY A 227 -21.78 9.84 10.27
CA GLY A 227 -22.92 10.31 11.05
C GLY A 227 -23.83 9.21 11.60
N ARG A 228 -23.34 7.96 11.68
CA ARG A 228 -24.10 6.83 12.22
C ARG A 228 -24.00 6.79 13.74
N ASP A 229 -25.13 6.55 14.40
CA ASP A 229 -25.18 6.37 15.86
C ASP A 229 -24.61 5.03 16.31
N THR A 230 -24.58 4.04 15.42
CA THR A 230 -24.01 2.71 15.70
C THR A 230 -23.08 2.33 14.57
N LEU A 231 -21.85 1.95 14.94
CA LEU A 231 -20.84 1.43 14.05
C LEU A 231 -20.73 -0.09 14.23
N ALA A 232 -20.36 -0.76 13.14
CA ALA A 232 -20.10 -2.19 13.17
C ALA A 232 -18.62 -2.40 12.84
N PRO A 233 -17.86 -3.14 13.68
CA PRO A 233 -16.50 -3.52 13.37
C PRO A 233 -16.40 -4.25 12.03
N ILE A 234 -15.27 -4.06 11.35
CA ILE A 234 -14.91 -4.84 10.17
C ILE A 234 -13.56 -5.53 10.37
N ASP A 235 -13.34 -6.60 9.62
CA ASP A 235 -12.14 -7.44 9.74
C ASP A 235 -10.86 -6.78 9.20
N GLU A 236 -10.97 -5.71 8.40
CA GLU A 236 -9.85 -5.14 7.64
C GLU A 236 -9.17 -3.93 8.30
N ASP A 237 -9.72 -3.40 9.40
CA ASP A 237 -9.12 -2.29 10.16
C ASP A 237 -9.70 -2.20 11.58
N ASN A 238 -9.20 -1.25 12.38
CA ASN A 238 -9.78 -0.88 13.68
C ASN A 238 -10.38 0.53 13.70
N LEU A 239 -11.03 0.97 12.61
CA LEU A 239 -11.66 2.29 12.59
C LEU A 239 -12.78 2.38 13.62
N CYS A 240 -13.62 1.34 13.73
CA CYS A 240 -14.73 1.29 14.69
C CYS A 240 -14.24 1.47 16.12
N GLU A 241 -13.27 0.66 16.54
CA GLU A 241 -12.76 0.65 17.91
C GLU A 241 -11.99 1.93 18.26
N ALA A 242 -11.25 2.49 17.30
CA ALA A 242 -10.62 3.79 17.50
C ALA A 242 -11.65 4.93 17.65
N ILE A 243 -12.78 4.88 16.93
CA ILE A 243 -13.86 5.86 17.07
C ILE A 243 -14.55 5.71 18.42
N GLU A 244 -14.89 4.48 18.82
CA GLU A 244 -15.50 4.20 20.12
C GLU A 244 -14.62 4.68 21.28
N ALA A 245 -13.31 4.44 21.21
CA ALA A 245 -12.37 4.90 22.24
C ALA A 245 -12.40 6.42 22.41
N VAL A 246 -12.41 7.19 21.31
CA VAL A 246 -12.43 8.67 21.40
C VAL A 246 -13.80 9.23 21.77
N GLN A 247 -14.90 8.52 21.48
CA GLN A 247 -16.24 8.90 21.92
C GLN A 247 -16.43 8.63 23.43
N GLN A 248 -15.94 7.49 23.92
CA GLN A 248 -16.04 7.11 25.33
C GLN A 248 -15.11 7.94 26.23
N GLN A 249 -13.91 8.26 25.73
CA GLN A 249 -12.94 9.08 26.42
C GLN A 249 -12.49 10.25 25.53
N PRO A 250 -13.28 11.35 25.44
CA PRO A 250 -12.97 12.51 24.61
C PRO A 250 -11.60 13.16 24.88
N GLU A 251 -11.05 12.96 26.09
CA GLU A 251 -9.76 13.49 26.50
C GLU A 251 -8.61 12.50 26.30
N ILE A 252 -8.85 11.32 25.70
CA ILE A 252 -7.79 10.36 25.41
C ILE A 252 -6.73 11.03 24.51
N PRO A 253 -5.44 11.04 24.90
CA PRO A 253 -4.41 11.65 24.08
C PRO A 253 -4.23 10.86 22.78
N ILE A 254 -4.18 11.56 21.64
CA ILE A 254 -3.83 11.00 20.34
C ILE A 254 -2.48 11.54 19.91
N THR A 255 -1.51 10.65 19.74
CA THR A 255 -0.19 10.97 19.18
C THR A 255 -0.18 10.70 17.67
N LEU A 256 0.16 11.72 16.88
CA LEU A 256 0.26 11.61 15.43
C LEU A 256 1.55 10.89 15.03
N ILE A 257 1.46 9.77 14.30
CA ILE A 257 2.64 8.96 13.94
C ILE A 257 2.76 8.72 12.44
N ALA A 258 4.01 8.51 12.00
CA ALA A 258 4.31 8.04 10.66
C ALA A 258 4.24 6.51 10.59
N GLY A 259 4.01 5.97 9.39
CA GLY A 259 3.97 4.53 9.16
C GLY A 259 2.69 3.90 9.69
N VAL A 260 2.75 2.65 10.12
CA VAL A 260 1.58 1.85 10.52
C VAL A 260 1.13 2.24 11.94
N CYS A 261 -0.19 2.48 12.11
CA CYS A 261 -0.78 2.88 13.39
C CYS A 261 -1.75 1.83 13.95
N MET A 262 -2.43 2.13 15.06
CA MET A 262 -3.33 1.19 15.75
C MET A 262 -4.52 0.70 14.92
N ILE A 263 -4.85 1.35 13.80
CA ILE A 263 -5.94 0.98 12.88
C ILE A 263 -5.52 -0.11 11.89
N CYS A 264 -4.25 -0.15 11.50
CA CYS A 264 -3.75 -1.00 10.42
C CYS A 264 -3.57 -2.51 10.70
N PRO A 265 -3.31 -3.00 11.93
CA PRO A 265 -2.83 -4.38 12.14
C PRO A 265 -3.64 -5.50 11.47
N PRO A 266 -5.00 -5.45 11.46
CA PRO A 266 -5.77 -6.53 10.85
C PRO A 266 -5.87 -6.41 9.31
N CYS A 267 -5.41 -5.31 8.72
CA CYS A 267 -5.50 -5.08 7.27
C CYS A 267 -4.73 -6.14 6.47
N GLY A 268 -5.39 -6.69 5.45
CA GLY A 268 -4.77 -7.65 4.52
C GLY A 268 -3.57 -7.09 3.74
N LYS A 269 -3.40 -5.77 3.72
CA LYS A 269 -2.30 -5.06 3.05
C LYS A 269 -1.20 -4.56 3.99
N TYR A 270 -1.28 -4.87 5.29
CA TYR A 270 -0.22 -4.55 6.25
C TYR A 270 0.83 -5.67 6.29
N ASP A 271 2.10 -5.37 6.05
CA ASP A 271 3.20 -6.32 6.25
C ASP A 271 3.74 -6.22 7.69
N PRO A 272 3.50 -7.21 8.56
CA PRO A 272 3.94 -7.17 9.95
C PRO A 272 5.46 -7.29 10.13
N VAL A 273 6.17 -7.84 9.14
CA VAL A 273 7.64 -8.00 9.20
C VAL A 273 8.31 -6.66 8.97
N SER A 274 7.97 -5.98 7.87
CA SER A 274 8.58 -4.68 7.55
C SER A 274 7.88 -3.49 8.22
N LYS A 275 6.69 -3.70 8.78
CA LYS A 275 5.81 -2.67 9.34
C LYS A 275 5.40 -1.61 8.31
N LEU A 276 5.21 -2.03 7.06
CA LEU A 276 4.82 -1.17 5.95
C LEU A 276 3.43 -1.52 5.42
N CYS A 277 2.77 -0.54 4.82
CA CYS A 277 1.63 -0.80 3.94
C CYS A 277 2.18 -1.33 2.61
N VAL A 278 1.73 -2.50 2.20
CA VAL A 278 1.97 -3.09 0.87
C VAL A 278 0.71 -3.05 0.02
N GLY A 279 -0.21 -2.13 0.32
CA GLY A 279 -1.38 -1.87 -0.51
C GLY A 279 -0.92 -1.41 -1.90
N GLY A 280 -1.39 -2.11 -2.93
CA GLY A 280 -1.01 -1.79 -4.30
C GLY A 280 -1.54 -0.42 -4.77
N ARG A 281 -1.20 -0.05 -6.00
CA ARG A 281 -1.32 1.32 -6.54
C ARG A 281 -0.54 2.35 -5.71
N SER A 282 0.61 1.94 -5.16
CA SER A 282 1.48 2.74 -4.31
C SER A 282 0.74 3.39 -3.13
N MET A 283 -0.18 2.64 -2.50
CA MET A 283 -1.01 3.12 -1.40
C MET A 283 -0.16 3.74 -0.27
N ALA A 284 0.96 3.10 0.07
CA ALA A 284 1.89 3.61 1.08
C ALA A 284 2.40 5.03 0.78
N LEU A 285 2.76 5.31 -0.46
CA LEU A 285 3.30 6.61 -0.88
C LEU A 285 2.23 7.70 -0.85
N ARG A 286 1.06 7.43 -1.44
CA ARG A 286 -0.05 8.41 -1.42
C ARG A 286 -0.54 8.71 -0.01
N ASP A 287 -0.59 7.70 0.86
CA ASP A 287 -1.08 7.90 2.22
C ASP A 287 -0.05 8.66 3.07
N GLN A 288 1.25 8.49 2.81
CA GLN A 288 2.28 9.35 3.40
C GLN A 288 2.09 10.82 2.97
N LYS A 289 1.77 11.09 1.70
CA LYS A 289 1.47 12.45 1.25
C LYS A 289 0.23 13.02 1.93
N LYS A 290 -0.85 12.24 2.06
CA LYS A 290 -2.06 12.66 2.79
C LYS A 290 -1.75 12.98 4.26
N ASP A 291 -0.92 12.17 4.92
CA ASP A 291 -0.51 12.47 6.30
C ASP A 291 0.15 13.85 6.40
N LEU A 292 1.10 14.12 5.50
CA LEU A 292 1.82 15.40 5.47
C LEU A 292 0.89 16.58 5.18
N ASP A 293 -0.12 16.40 4.32
CA ASP A 293 -1.11 17.44 4.02
C ASP A 293 -2.02 17.74 5.22
N VAL A 294 -2.42 16.70 5.96
CA VAL A 294 -3.16 16.89 7.22
C VAL A 294 -2.29 17.64 8.21
N LEU A 295 -1.07 17.16 8.47
CA LEU A 295 -0.13 17.81 9.40
C LEU A 295 0.08 19.28 9.05
N GLN A 296 0.31 19.60 7.77
CA GLN A 296 0.46 20.96 7.28
C GLN A 296 -0.78 21.82 7.60
N LYS A 297 -1.99 21.34 7.31
CA LYS A 297 -3.23 22.11 7.54
C LYS A 297 -3.54 22.33 9.02
N LEU A 298 -3.22 21.35 9.86
CA LEU A 298 -3.41 21.46 11.31
C LEU A 298 -2.32 22.31 11.96
N GLY A 299 -1.19 22.51 11.30
CA GLY A 299 -0.02 23.17 11.90
C GLY A 299 0.71 22.27 12.89
N LEU A 300 0.66 20.96 12.67
CA LEU A 300 1.22 19.92 13.54
C LEU A 300 2.35 19.16 12.83
N LYS A 301 3.07 18.33 13.57
CA LYS A 301 4.08 17.39 13.09
C LYS A 301 3.88 16.01 13.70
N TYR A 302 4.57 15.00 13.14
CA TYR A 302 4.65 13.69 13.80
C TYR A 302 5.25 13.83 15.20
N GLY A 303 4.67 13.09 16.14
CA GLY A 303 5.01 13.12 17.56
C GLY A 303 4.20 14.13 18.38
N ASP A 304 3.48 15.07 17.75
CA ASP A 304 2.56 15.92 18.50
C ASP A 304 1.40 15.08 19.06
N THR A 305 0.98 15.45 20.27
CA THR A 305 -0.06 14.77 21.03
C THR A 305 -1.10 15.78 21.49
N LEU A 306 -2.37 15.55 21.19
CA LEU A 306 -3.49 16.38 21.61
C LEU A 306 -4.62 15.49 22.19
N PRO A 307 -5.47 15.99 23.10
CA PRO A 307 -6.72 15.33 23.44
C PRO A 307 -7.57 15.09 22.19
N ALA A 308 -8.25 13.94 22.12
CA ALA A 308 -9.04 13.56 20.94
C ALA A 308 -10.07 14.64 20.55
N ARG A 309 -10.80 15.18 21.53
CA ARG A 309 -11.76 16.27 21.34
C ARG A 309 -11.12 17.50 20.67
N GLU A 310 -9.98 17.94 21.19
CA GLU A 310 -9.27 19.09 20.63
C GLU A 310 -8.77 18.81 19.21
N LEU A 311 -8.21 17.61 18.99
CA LEU A 311 -7.68 17.21 17.70
C LEU A 311 -8.76 17.14 16.62
N PHE A 312 -9.91 16.54 16.91
CA PHE A 312 -11.03 16.47 15.94
C PHE A 312 -11.68 17.84 15.73
N ARG A 313 -11.80 18.68 16.76
CA ARG A 313 -12.25 20.07 16.60
C ARG A 313 -11.32 20.84 15.64
N LEU A 314 -10.00 20.73 15.84
CA LEU A 314 -8.99 21.35 14.97
C LEU A 314 -9.05 20.78 13.55
N LEU A 315 -9.20 19.45 13.40
CA LEU A 315 -9.35 18.79 12.11
C LEU A 315 -10.51 19.39 11.31
N TYR A 316 -11.68 19.45 11.92
CA TYR A 316 -12.91 19.94 11.30
C TYR A 316 -12.94 21.45 11.09
N GLU A 317 -12.21 22.21 11.89
CA GLU A 317 -11.99 23.65 11.68
C GLU A 317 -11.13 23.90 10.44
N ARG A 318 -10.08 23.10 10.21
CA ARG A 318 -9.04 23.35 9.20
C ARG A 318 -9.20 22.61 7.89
N ILE A 319 -9.98 21.53 7.87
CA ILE A 319 -10.21 20.70 6.69
C ILE A 319 -11.71 20.67 6.42
N ALA A 320 -12.14 21.50 5.48
CA ALA A 320 -13.56 21.66 5.17
C ALA A 320 -14.10 20.49 4.36
N SER A 321 -13.28 19.84 3.53
CA SER A 321 -13.67 18.71 2.69
C SER A 321 -12.56 17.67 2.54
N THR A 322 -12.92 16.39 2.39
CA THR A 322 -11.94 15.35 2.03
C THR A 322 -11.29 15.59 0.67
N ARG A 323 -11.88 16.38 -0.24
CA ARG A 323 -11.23 16.77 -1.50
C ARG A 323 -9.89 17.45 -1.27
N GLU A 324 -9.74 18.20 -0.18
CA GLU A 324 -8.52 18.94 0.14
C GLU A 324 -7.32 18.02 0.43
N ILE A 325 -7.56 16.83 0.96
CA ILE A 325 -6.53 15.85 1.35
C ILE A 325 -6.58 14.65 0.42
N CYS A 326 -7.71 13.94 0.42
CA CYS A 326 -7.92 12.70 -0.31
C CYS A 326 -8.03 12.90 -1.83
N GLY A 327 -8.33 14.13 -2.25
CA GLY A 327 -8.35 14.57 -3.65
C GLY A 327 -7.18 15.48 -4.03
N TYR A 328 -6.17 15.64 -3.16
CA TYR A 328 -5.03 16.55 -3.38
C TYR A 328 -5.41 18.01 -3.69
N GLY A 329 -6.56 18.47 -3.19
CA GLY A 329 -7.05 19.85 -3.37
C GLY A 329 -7.82 20.08 -4.67
N ASP A 330 -7.41 19.44 -5.77
CA ASP A 330 -8.01 19.67 -7.09
C ASP A 330 -8.83 18.51 -7.63
N GLY A 331 -8.84 17.36 -6.93
CA GLY A 331 -9.53 16.14 -7.34
C GLY A 331 -8.99 15.51 -8.63
N VAL A 332 -7.76 15.85 -9.04
CA VAL A 332 -7.17 15.35 -10.28
C VAL A 332 -6.28 14.14 -9.97
N THR A 333 -6.67 12.98 -10.50
CA THR A 333 -5.80 11.79 -10.54
C THR A 333 -4.69 12.01 -11.57
N ARG A 334 -3.44 12.09 -11.11
CA ARG A 334 -2.26 12.39 -11.96
C ARG A 334 -1.57 11.15 -12.52
N ALA A 335 -1.66 10.03 -11.79
CA ALA A 335 -1.12 8.73 -12.14
C ALA A 335 -1.83 7.65 -11.29
N PRO A 336 -1.70 6.35 -11.62
CA PRO A 336 -2.23 5.29 -10.76
C PRO A 336 -1.77 5.40 -9.29
N GLU A 337 -0.50 5.75 -9.07
CA GLU A 337 0.12 5.99 -7.76
C GLU A 337 -0.46 7.20 -7.02
N TRP A 338 -0.98 8.17 -7.78
CA TRP A 338 -1.61 9.39 -7.29
C TRP A 338 -3.12 9.36 -7.52
N SER A 339 -3.72 8.18 -7.37
CA SER A 339 -5.17 8.01 -7.35
C SER A 339 -5.78 8.69 -6.13
N ILE A 340 -6.98 9.22 -6.30
CA ILE A 340 -7.77 9.86 -5.24
C ILE A 340 -8.69 8.85 -4.56
N CYS A 341 -9.08 9.11 -3.30
CA CYS A 341 -10.09 8.28 -2.64
C CYS A 341 -11.50 8.60 -3.15
N GLY A 342 -12.41 7.62 -3.15
CA GLY A 342 -13.81 7.86 -3.50
C GLY A 342 -14.50 8.89 -2.61
N SER A 343 -14.08 9.05 -1.34
CA SER A 343 -14.59 10.11 -0.47
C SER A 343 -14.29 11.52 -0.98
N ALA A 344 -13.21 11.71 -1.75
CA ALA A 344 -12.89 13.00 -2.37
C ALA A 344 -13.93 13.43 -3.44
N GLU A 345 -14.70 12.47 -3.96
CA GLU A 345 -15.84 12.68 -4.87
C GLU A 345 -17.17 12.64 -4.11
N GLN A 346 -17.24 11.84 -3.04
CA GLN A 346 -18.44 11.60 -2.22
C GLN A 346 -18.17 11.97 -0.76
N ASP A 347 -18.16 13.27 -0.47
CA ASP A 347 -17.73 13.81 0.82
C ASP A 347 -18.84 13.82 1.90
N ALA A 348 -20.05 13.37 1.56
CA ALA A 348 -21.20 13.44 2.47
C ALA A 348 -20.98 12.74 3.83
N PRO A 349 -20.38 11.53 3.91
CA PRO A 349 -20.10 10.88 5.19
C PRO A 349 -19.16 11.69 6.09
N TYR A 350 -18.13 12.32 5.50
CA TYR A 350 -17.23 13.20 6.23
C TYR A 350 -17.96 14.44 6.76
N GLN A 351 -18.79 15.07 5.93
CA GLN A 351 -19.58 16.23 6.34
C GLN A 351 -20.54 15.91 7.50
N GLN A 352 -21.17 14.74 7.48
CA GLN A 352 -22.04 14.28 8.57
C GLN A 352 -21.27 14.07 9.86
N ALA A 353 -20.13 13.35 9.81
CA ALA A 353 -19.28 13.18 10.99
C ALA A 353 -18.71 14.50 11.52
N ARG A 354 -18.34 15.42 10.62
CA ARG A 354 -17.88 16.78 10.95
C ARG A 354 -18.96 17.58 11.69
N ALA A 355 -20.20 17.56 11.20
CA ALA A 355 -21.32 18.24 11.84
C ALA A 355 -21.59 17.72 13.25
N MET A 356 -21.36 16.42 13.49
CA MET A 356 -21.55 15.77 14.79
C MET A 356 -20.28 15.76 15.66
N GLN A 357 -19.18 16.37 15.22
CA GLN A 357 -17.87 16.28 15.88
C GLN A 357 -17.47 14.82 16.19
N LEU A 358 -17.70 13.91 15.24
CA LEU A 358 -17.51 12.45 15.39
C LEU A 358 -18.31 11.83 16.57
N GLY A 359 -19.34 12.50 17.08
CA GLY A 359 -20.07 12.06 18.28
C GLY A 359 -19.30 12.24 19.60
N ILE A 360 -18.13 12.89 19.60
CA ILE A 360 -17.28 13.07 20.79
C ILE A 360 -17.94 13.99 21.83
N ASP A 361 -18.79 14.91 21.39
CA ASP A 361 -19.49 15.86 22.27
C ASP A 361 -20.89 15.37 22.71
N ALA A 362 -21.32 14.19 22.27
CA ALA A 362 -22.57 13.61 22.72
C ALA A 362 -22.46 13.20 24.20
N GLU A 363 -23.54 13.39 24.99
CA GLU A 363 -23.56 12.85 26.35
C GLU A 363 -23.31 11.34 26.30
N PRO A 364 -22.45 10.78 27.18
CA PRO A 364 -22.15 9.36 27.14
C PRO A 364 -23.43 8.56 27.30
N ALA A 365 -23.78 7.77 26.29
CA ALA A 365 -24.91 6.85 26.39
C ALA A 365 -24.66 5.92 27.58
N ALA A 366 -25.57 5.92 28.56
CA ALA A 366 -25.46 5.08 29.75
C ALA A 366 -25.17 3.62 29.34
N HIS A 367 -24.06 3.07 29.85
CA HIS A 367 -23.60 1.71 29.60
C HIS A 367 -24.76 0.70 29.59
N ARG A 368 -25.08 0.14 28.43
CA ARG A 368 -25.87 -1.09 28.36
C ARG A 368 -24.93 -2.25 28.56
N SER A 369 -24.82 -2.70 29.81
CA SER A 369 -24.30 -4.02 30.15
C SER A 369 -25.24 -5.09 29.57
N GLY A 370 -25.01 -5.48 28.32
CA GLY A 370 -25.66 -6.63 27.70
C GLY A 370 -25.00 -7.90 28.17
N ALA A 371 -25.47 -8.44 29.30
CA ALA A 371 -25.20 -9.82 29.67
C ALA A 371 -25.70 -10.74 28.54
N ALA A 372 -24.82 -11.62 28.05
CA ALA A 372 -25.18 -12.70 27.15
C ALA A 372 -26.20 -13.61 27.85
N GLY A 373 -27.47 -13.46 27.48
CA GLY A 373 -28.52 -14.43 27.76
C GLY A 373 -28.44 -15.54 26.72
N SER A 374 -28.08 -16.74 27.17
CA SER A 374 -28.23 -17.99 26.45
C SER A 374 -29.72 -18.24 26.17
N GLU A 375 -30.12 -18.24 24.90
CA GLU A 375 -31.39 -18.83 24.48
C GLU A 375 -31.15 -20.30 24.14
N ASP A 376 -31.64 -21.15 25.05
CA ASP A 376 -31.94 -22.55 24.79
C ASP A 376 -32.95 -22.65 23.63
N ALA A 377 -32.62 -23.50 22.66
CA ALA A 377 -33.54 -23.93 21.62
C ALA A 377 -34.45 -25.05 22.17
N ASP A 378 -35.77 -24.81 22.19
CA ASP A 378 -36.80 -25.85 22.35
C ASP A 378 -37.38 -26.20 20.96
N PRO A 379 -37.38 -27.49 20.55
CA PRO A 379 -37.89 -27.90 19.25
C PRO A 379 -39.39 -28.24 19.29
N ARG A 380 -40.16 -27.65 18.38
CA ARG A 380 -41.39 -28.24 17.84
C ARG A 380 -41.56 -27.95 16.36
#